data_AF-A0A0W8G8P5-F1
#
_entry.id   AF-A0A0W8G8P5-F1
#
_cell.length_a   1.000
_cell.length_b   1.000
_cell.length_c   1.000
_cell.angle_alpha   90.00
_cell.angle_beta   90.00
_cell.angle_gamma   90.00
#
_symmetry.space_group_name_H-M   'P 1'
#
loop_
_entity.id
_entity.type
_entity.pdbx_description
1 polymer ?
#
loop_
_entity_poly.entity_id
_entity_poly.type
_entity_poly.pdbx_seq_one_letter_code
_entity_poly.pdbx_strand_id
1 'polypeptide(L)'
;MSREWAFSMAFSLFLMLVFGMGLVWLNIERVDMAYEITRLQGEIDQATSLAAKLEVERDTLITPGRLRELAVQFGLGPAKSGQIRWIGENGETLGETRAAETPQTRGTAQETEKAAPARAKAGQQAHKAAKPSRPGPDAQDAYEN
;
A
#
# COMPACT_ATOMS: atom_id res chain seq x y z
N MET A 1 24.14 -10.67 73.51
CA MET A 1 23.31 -10.45 72.31
C MET A 1 23.25 -11.76 71.54
N SER A 2 22.04 -12.23 71.22
CA SER A 2 21.76 -13.61 70.81
C SER A 2 22.27 -13.91 69.40
N ARG A 3 22.80 -15.12 69.20
CA ARG A 3 23.30 -15.64 67.90
C ARG A 3 22.27 -15.50 66.77
N GLU A 4 20.99 -15.51 67.12
CA GLU A 4 19.85 -15.30 66.23
C GLU A 4 19.94 -13.97 65.46
N TRP A 5 20.31 -12.87 66.12
CA TRP A 5 20.43 -11.57 65.46
C TRP A 5 21.58 -11.53 64.45
N ALA A 6 22.70 -12.17 64.78
CA ALA A 6 23.83 -12.31 63.87
C ALA A 6 23.46 -13.14 62.64
N PHE A 7 22.69 -14.22 62.81
CA PHE A 7 22.20 -15.01 61.68
C PHE A 7 21.24 -14.22 60.80
N SER A 8 20.31 -13.46 61.37
CA SER A 8 19.41 -12.61 60.59
C SER A 8 20.17 -11.54 59.81
N MET A 9 21.18 -10.90 60.41
CA MET A 9 22.06 -9.96 59.71
C MET A 9 22.80 -10.63 58.56
N ALA A 10 23.46 -11.76 58.82
CA ALA A 10 24.20 -12.49 57.79
C ALA A 10 23.30 -12.94 56.64
N PHE A 11 22.08 -13.40 56.94
CA PHE A 11 21.11 -13.80 55.94
C PHE A 11 20.63 -12.61 55.09
N SER A 12 20.38 -11.45 55.71
CA SER A 12 19.99 -10.24 54.97
C SER A 12 21.09 -9.76 54.02
N LEU A 13 22.35 -9.80 54.45
CA LEU A 13 23.52 -9.49 53.63
C LEU A 13 23.66 -10.47 52.46
N PHE A 14 23.44 -11.76 52.71
CA PHE A 14 23.46 -12.78 51.67
C PHE A 14 22.36 -12.56 50.62
N LEU A 15 21.13 -12.30 51.05
CA LEU A 15 20.03 -12.00 50.13
C LEU A 15 20.32 -10.74 49.31
N MET A 16 20.82 -9.68 49.94
CA MET A 16 21.22 -8.45 49.24
C MET A 16 22.23 -8.75 48.11
N LEU A 17 23.20 -9.63 48.37
CA LEU A 17 24.18 -10.04 47.38
C LEU A 17 23.55 -10.84 46.23
N VAL A 18 22.69 -11.81 46.54
CA VAL A 18 22.01 -12.64 45.52
C VAL A 18 21.10 -11.78 44.65
N PHE A 19 20.32 -10.88 45.25
CA PHE A 19 19.48 -9.96 44.50
C PHE A 19 20.32 -9.00 43.67
N GLY A 20 21.37 -8.40 44.25
CA GLY A 20 22.28 -7.53 43.49
C GLY A 20 22.86 -8.21 42.26
N MET A 21 23.30 -9.47 42.40
CA MET A 21 23.78 -10.27 41.28
C MET A 21 22.67 -10.59 40.26
N GLY A 22 21.49 -10.98 40.74
CA GLY A 22 20.33 -11.27 39.88
C GLY A 22 19.85 -10.06 39.09
N LEU A 23 19.92 -8.85 39.66
CA LEU A 23 19.60 -7.61 38.98
C LEU A 23 20.57 -7.33 37.83
N VAL A 24 21.87 -7.53 38.03
CA VAL A 24 22.88 -7.36 36.97
C VAL A 24 22.64 -8.37 35.85
N TRP A 25 22.38 -9.63 36.19
CA TRP A 25 22.06 -10.67 35.21
C TRP A 25 20.84 -10.30 34.37
N LEU A 26 19.73 -9.92 35.02
CA LEU A 26 18.50 -9.51 34.32
C LEU A 26 18.73 -8.27 33.45
N ASN A 27 19.61 -7.36 33.87
CA ASN A 27 19.94 -6.18 33.09
C ASN A 27 20.61 -6.56 31.77
N ILE A 28 21.58 -7.49 31.81
CA ILE A 28 22.27 -8.00 30.61
C ILE A 28 21.27 -8.68 29.67
N GLU A 29 20.46 -9.59 30.20
CA GLU A 29 19.43 -10.30 29.41
C GLU A 29 18.45 -9.33 28.75
N ARG A 30 18.01 -8.30 29.50
CA ARG A 30 17.10 -7.28 28.97
C ARG A 30 17.73 -6.47 27.85
N VAL A 31 19.01 -6.14 27.98
CA VAL A 31 19.75 -5.40 26.96
C VAL A 31 19.94 -6.27 25.71
N ASP A 32 20.25 -7.55 25.87
CA ASP A 32 20.38 -8.50 24.76
C ASP A 32 19.07 -8.62 23.98
N MET A 33 17.94 -8.80 24.67
CA MET A 33 16.62 -8.80 24.03
C MET A 33 16.30 -7.49 23.31
N ALA A 34 16.68 -6.34 23.86
CA ALA A 34 16.47 -5.06 23.20
C ALA A 34 17.27 -4.95 21.89
N TYR A 35 18.50 -5.49 21.87
CA TYR A 35 19.29 -5.57 20.65
C TYR A 35 18.65 -6.50 19.62
N GLU A 36 18.14 -7.66 20.05
CA GLU A 36 17.45 -8.61 19.17
C GLU A 36 16.21 -7.97 18.54
N ILE A 37 15.38 -7.29 19.33
CA ILE A 37 14.20 -6.56 18.84
C ILE A 37 14.60 -5.51 17.80
N THR A 38 15.64 -4.72 18.11
CA THR A 38 16.11 -3.65 17.21
C THR A 38 16.62 -4.23 15.89
N ARG A 39 17.33 -5.36 15.97
CA ARG A 39 17.80 -6.07 14.78
C ARG A 39 16.64 -6.60 13.94
N LEU A 40 15.66 -7.27 14.56
CA LEU A 40 14.49 -7.80 13.88
C LEU A 40 13.66 -6.69 13.22
N GLN A 41 13.52 -5.54 13.90
CA GLN A 41 12.87 -4.37 13.31
C GLN A 41 13.62 -3.90 12.05
N GLY A 42 14.96 -3.86 12.10
CA GLY A 42 15.76 -3.52 10.93
C GLY A 42 15.59 -4.51 9.77
N GLU A 43 15.48 -5.82 10.05
CA GLU A 43 15.23 -6.84 9.04
C GLU A 43 13.83 -6.68 8.41
N ILE A 44 12.81 -6.38 9.22
CA ILE A 44 11.46 -6.07 8.74
C ILE A 44 11.47 -4.82 7.85
N ASP A 45 12.10 -3.73 8.31
CA ASP A 45 12.14 -2.46 7.57
C ASP A 45 12.83 -2.63 6.21
N GLN A 46 13.91 -3.42 6.15
CA GLN A 46 14.59 -3.75 4.89
C GLN A 46 13.67 -4.54 3.94
N ALA A 47 12.99 -5.56 4.46
CA ALA A 47 12.07 -6.37 3.66
C ALA A 47 10.89 -5.53 3.14
N THR A 48 10.30 -4.68 3.98
CA THR A 48 9.22 -3.77 3.60
C THR A 48 9.67 -2.74 2.57
N SER A 49 10.88 -2.17 2.72
CA SER A 49 11.45 -1.25 1.73
C SER A 49 11.66 -1.92 0.38
N LEU A 50 12.15 -3.17 0.37
CA LEU A 50 12.37 -3.91 -0.87
C LEU A 50 11.04 -4.24 -1.55
N ALA A 51 10.04 -4.67 -0.78
CA ALA A 51 8.70 -4.95 -1.29
C ALA A 51 8.05 -3.70 -1.90
N ALA A 52 8.12 -2.56 -1.21
CA ALA A 52 7.60 -1.29 -1.71
C ALA A 52 8.28 -0.86 -3.01
N LYS A 53 9.60 -1.05 -3.12
CA LYS A 53 10.33 -0.76 -4.36
C LYS A 53 9.87 -1.66 -5.51
N LEU A 54 9.77 -2.96 -5.27
CA LEU A 54 9.28 -3.91 -6.28
C LEU A 54 7.85 -3.61 -6.71
N GLU A 55 7.00 -3.17 -5.79
CA GLU A 55 5.63 -2.76 -6.10
C GLU A 55 5.60 -1.54 -7.02
N VAL A 56 6.42 -0.51 -6.75
CA VAL A 56 6.55 0.68 -7.61
C VAL A 56 7.08 0.31 -9.00
N GLU A 57 8.09 -0.56 -9.07
CA GLU A 57 8.65 -1.03 -10.34
C GLU A 57 7.60 -1.83 -11.14
N ARG A 58 6.85 -2.70 -10.46
CA ARG A 58 5.74 -3.46 -11.05
C ARG A 58 4.66 -2.54 -11.61
N ASP A 59 4.24 -1.54 -10.86
CA ASP A 59 3.23 -0.57 -11.30
C ASP A 59 3.71 0.28 -12.48
N THR A 60 5.00 0.63 -12.48
CA THR A 60 5.63 1.32 -13.60
C THR A 60 5.64 0.45 -14.87
N LEU A 61 5.94 -0.84 -14.74
CA LEU A 61 5.93 -1.79 -15.86
C LEU A 61 4.51 -2.05 -16.40
N ILE A 62 3.50 -2.04 -15.54
CA ILE A 62 2.09 -2.23 -15.91
C ILE A 62 1.45 -0.95 -16.45
N THR A 63 2.11 0.21 -16.32
CA THR A 63 1.55 1.47 -16.79
C THR A 63 1.35 1.44 -18.33
N PRO A 64 0.14 1.76 -18.84
CA PRO A 64 -0.21 1.60 -20.25
C PRO A 64 0.69 2.40 -21.21
N GLY A 65 1.22 3.55 -20.77
CA GLY A 65 2.19 4.32 -21.53
C GLY A 65 3.53 3.58 -21.74
N ARG A 66 4.02 2.87 -20.72
CA ARG A 66 5.27 2.12 -20.83
C ARG A 66 5.11 0.85 -21.67
N LEU A 67 3.97 0.17 -21.55
CA LEU A 67 3.58 -0.94 -22.42
C LEU A 67 3.47 -0.49 -23.89
N ARG A 68 2.93 0.71 -24.15
CA ARG A 68 2.86 1.31 -25.49
C ARG A 68 4.25 1.52 -26.07
N GLU A 69 5.17 2.05 -25.28
CA GLU A 69 6.55 2.31 -25.71
C GLU A 69 7.32 1.02 -25.98
N LEU A 70 7.19 0.02 -25.09
CA LEU A 70 7.73 -1.33 -25.31
C LEU A 70 7.13 -1.98 -26.55
N ALA A 71 5.80 -1.88 -26.75
CA ALA A 71 5.15 -2.40 -27.95
C ALA A 71 5.77 -1.81 -29.23
N VAL A 72 5.98 -0.49 -29.27
CA VAL A 72 6.64 0.17 -30.41
C VAL A 72 8.07 -0.35 -30.61
N GLN A 73 8.86 -0.55 -29.56
CA GLN A 73 10.22 -1.11 -29.66
C GLN A 73 10.24 -2.53 -30.25
N PHE A 74 9.26 -3.36 -29.90
CA PHE A 74 9.13 -4.72 -30.43
C PHE A 74 8.37 -4.77 -31.78
N GLY A 75 8.05 -3.63 -32.39
CA GLY A 75 7.30 -3.55 -33.65
C GLY A 75 5.82 -3.96 -33.52
N LEU A 76 5.32 -4.05 -32.29
CA LEU A 76 3.94 -4.35 -31.95
C LEU A 76 3.09 -3.07 -32.05
N GLY A 77 1.94 -3.17 -32.71
CA GLY A 77 0.99 -2.08 -32.87
C GLY A 77 -0.44 -2.53 -32.62
N PRO A 78 -1.42 -1.61 -32.72
CA PRO A 78 -2.82 -1.99 -32.68
C PRO A 78 -3.11 -3.09 -33.71
N ALA A 79 -3.79 -4.15 -33.29
CA ALA A 79 -4.18 -5.23 -34.19
C ALA A 79 -5.03 -4.66 -35.34
N LYS A 80 -4.71 -5.05 -36.58
CA LYS A 80 -5.49 -4.65 -37.75
C LYS A 80 -6.82 -5.41 -37.77
N SER A 81 -7.86 -4.80 -38.32
CA SER A 81 -9.15 -5.46 -38.56
C SER A 81 -8.93 -6.76 -39.34
N GLY A 82 -9.36 -7.90 -38.79
CA GLY A 82 -9.13 -9.25 -39.33
C GLY A 82 -8.04 -10.07 -38.63
N GLN A 83 -7.17 -9.45 -37.83
CA GLN A 83 -6.07 -10.16 -37.14
C GLN A 83 -6.50 -10.79 -35.79
N ILE A 84 -7.63 -10.36 -35.22
CA ILE A 84 -8.16 -10.88 -33.96
C ILE A 84 -8.95 -12.17 -34.24
N ARG A 85 -8.48 -13.29 -33.69
CA ARG A 85 -9.17 -14.59 -33.76
C ARG A 85 -9.93 -14.85 -32.47
N TRP A 86 -11.18 -15.27 -32.57
CA TRP A 86 -12.01 -15.67 -31.43
C TRP A 86 -12.00 -17.20 -31.31
N ILE A 87 -11.81 -17.72 -30.10
CA ILE A 87 -11.76 -19.16 -29.84
C ILE A 87 -13.03 -19.55 -29.07
N GLY A 88 -13.71 -20.62 -29.51
CA GLY A 88 -14.89 -21.19 -28.83
C GLY A 88 -14.52 -22.03 -27.59
N GLU A 89 -15.51 -22.43 -26.78
CA GLU A 89 -15.33 -23.20 -25.54
C GLU A 89 -14.62 -24.56 -25.72
N ASN A 90 -14.64 -25.05 -26.95
CA ASN A 90 -14.14 -26.34 -27.44
C ASN A 90 -12.85 -26.20 -28.27
N GLY A 91 -12.27 -24.99 -28.36
CA GLY A 91 -10.97 -24.77 -28.96
C GLY A 91 -10.98 -24.56 -30.49
N GLU A 92 -12.13 -24.58 -31.15
CA GLU A 92 -12.22 -24.16 -32.54
C GLU A 92 -12.03 -22.66 -32.72
N THR A 93 -11.30 -22.28 -33.77
CA THR A 93 -11.23 -20.88 -34.22
C THR A 93 -12.53 -20.54 -34.93
N LEU A 94 -13.39 -19.76 -34.26
CA LEU A 94 -14.53 -19.10 -34.90
C LEU A 94 -13.95 -18.07 -35.88
N GLY A 95 -14.09 -18.31 -37.18
CA GLY A 95 -13.41 -17.58 -38.26
C GLY A 95 -13.59 -16.05 -38.30
N GLU A 96 -12.97 -15.42 -39.31
CA GLU A 96 -12.89 -13.97 -39.48
C GLU A 96 -14.26 -13.27 -39.40
N THR A 97 -14.30 -12.19 -38.62
CA THR A 97 -15.42 -11.25 -38.49
C THR A 97 -16.73 -11.83 -37.92
N ARG A 98 -16.83 -11.89 -36.58
CA ARG A 98 -18.00 -11.23 -35.98
C ARG A 98 -17.77 -9.73 -36.14
N ALA A 99 -18.13 -9.22 -37.32
CA ALA A 99 -18.31 -7.78 -37.49
C ALA A 99 -19.15 -7.33 -36.30
N ALA A 100 -18.66 -6.37 -35.54
CA ALA A 100 -19.47 -5.69 -34.55
C ALA A 100 -20.80 -5.36 -35.24
N GLU A 101 -21.88 -5.94 -34.73
CA GLU A 101 -23.22 -5.51 -35.08
C GLU A 101 -23.28 -4.04 -34.70
N THR A 102 -23.06 -3.19 -35.70
CA THR A 102 -23.41 -1.77 -35.66
C THR A 102 -24.81 -1.69 -35.06
N PRO A 103 -25.08 -0.84 -34.05
CA PRO A 103 -26.45 -0.65 -33.59
C PRO A 103 -27.27 -0.16 -34.79
N GLN A 104 -28.04 -1.06 -35.40
CA GLN A 104 -28.90 -0.75 -36.52
C GLN A 104 -29.98 0.19 -35.99
N THR A 105 -29.87 1.45 -36.43
CA THR A 105 -30.94 2.41 -36.36
C THR A 105 -31.97 2.05 -37.43
N ARG A 106 -33.08 1.39 -37.05
CA ARG A 106 -34.38 1.34 -37.77
C ARG A 106 -35.36 0.53 -36.90
N GLY A 107 -36.47 0.98 -36.33
CA GLY A 107 -37.29 2.18 -36.48
C GLY A 107 -38.75 1.70 -36.49
N THR A 108 -39.58 2.14 -35.52
CA THR A 108 -41.04 2.38 -35.61
C THR A 108 -41.60 2.60 -34.21
N ALA A 109 -41.92 3.85 -33.86
CA ALA A 109 -42.95 4.15 -32.88
C ALA A 109 -43.63 5.45 -33.32
N GLN A 110 -44.95 5.35 -33.41
CA GLN A 110 -45.86 6.32 -33.99
C GLN A 110 -45.79 7.69 -33.33
N GLU A 111 -46.06 8.66 -34.18
CA GLU A 111 -46.64 9.97 -33.90
C GLU A 111 -47.66 9.94 -32.75
N THR A 112 -47.41 10.73 -31.70
CA THR A 112 -48.46 11.39 -30.93
C THR A 112 -47.90 12.66 -30.28
N GLU A 113 -48.14 13.75 -31.00
CA GLU A 113 -48.40 15.11 -30.52
C GLU A 113 -48.64 15.28 -29.00
N LYS A 114 -47.81 16.07 -28.30
CA LYS A 114 -48.22 17.36 -27.65
C LYS A 114 -47.09 18.09 -26.91
N ALA A 115 -47.03 19.40 -27.19
CA ALA A 115 -46.69 20.53 -26.31
C ALA A 115 -45.27 20.65 -25.69
N ALA A 116 -44.54 21.66 -26.16
CA ALA A 116 -43.57 22.43 -25.38
C ALA A 116 -44.31 23.56 -24.59
N PRO A 117 -43.67 24.47 -23.84
CA PRO A 117 -42.27 24.54 -23.34
C PRO A 117 -42.16 25.01 -21.86
N ALA A 118 -40.99 24.85 -21.20
CA ALA A 118 -40.57 25.78 -20.12
C ALA A 118 -39.06 25.70 -19.78
N ARG A 119 -38.33 26.73 -20.24
CA ARG A 119 -37.22 27.46 -19.63
C ARG A 119 -36.73 27.01 -18.22
N ALA A 120 -35.41 26.80 -18.08
CA ALA A 120 -34.59 27.49 -17.07
C ALA A 120 -33.07 27.24 -17.31
N LYS A 121 -32.32 28.33 -17.47
CA LYS A 121 -30.85 28.38 -17.40
C LYS A 121 -30.43 28.53 -15.94
N ALA A 122 -29.42 27.78 -15.50
CA ALA A 122 -28.45 28.09 -14.43
C ALA A 122 -27.73 26.77 -14.10
N GLY A 123 -26.44 26.67 -13.88
CA GLY A 123 -25.36 27.62 -13.74
C GLY A 123 -24.13 26.78 -13.40
N GLN A 124 -23.07 26.98 -14.16
CA GLN A 124 -21.75 26.39 -13.96
C GLN A 124 -21.04 27.24 -12.90
N GLN A 125 -20.54 26.65 -11.81
CA GLN A 125 -19.43 27.17 -10.98
C GLN A 125 -19.22 26.18 -9.81
N ALA A 126 -18.23 25.28 -9.88
CA ALA A 126 -16.85 25.51 -9.47
C ALA A 126 -16.70 25.77 -7.95
N HIS A 127 -16.67 24.70 -7.15
CA HIS A 127 -16.07 24.73 -5.82
C HIS A 127 -14.67 24.11 -5.82
N LYS A 128 -13.75 25.07 -5.81
CA LYS A 128 -12.31 25.08 -5.60
C LYS A 128 -11.85 24.28 -4.37
N ALA A 129 -10.86 23.42 -4.61
CA ALA A 129 -9.74 23.02 -3.76
C ALA A 129 -9.86 23.16 -2.23
N ALA A 130 -9.95 22.01 -1.54
CA ALA A 130 -9.59 21.89 -0.13
C ALA A 130 -8.20 21.21 -0.02
N LYS A 131 -7.22 21.99 0.45
CA LYS A 131 -5.87 21.57 0.82
C LYS A 131 -5.89 21.16 2.30
N PRO A 132 -5.50 19.94 2.70
CA PRO A 132 -5.30 19.65 4.11
C PRO A 132 -3.93 20.20 4.55
N SER A 133 -3.97 21.11 5.52
CA SER A 133 -2.81 21.64 6.23
C SER A 133 -2.13 20.52 7.04
N ARG A 134 -0.86 20.25 6.77
CA ARG A 134 0.04 19.50 7.67
C ARG A 134 0.36 20.38 8.89
N PRO A 135 0.32 19.87 10.12
CA PRO A 135 1.10 20.44 11.21
C PRO A 135 2.58 20.11 10.96
N GLY A 136 3.45 21.12 11.02
CA GLY A 136 4.90 20.96 10.93
C GLY A 136 5.47 20.35 12.21
N PRO A 137 6.63 19.68 12.14
CA PRO A 137 7.34 19.23 13.32
C PRO A 137 7.99 20.44 14.00
N ASP A 138 7.62 20.67 15.26
CA ASP A 138 8.34 21.60 16.12
C ASP A 138 9.77 21.08 16.28
N ALA A 139 10.70 21.86 15.74
CA ALA A 139 12.10 21.84 16.10
C ALA A 139 12.28 22.70 17.36
N GLN A 140 13.20 22.28 18.24
CA GLN A 140 13.60 22.81 19.57
C GLN A 140 13.06 21.86 20.65
N ASP A 141 13.89 21.11 21.39
CA ASP A 141 15.00 21.57 22.25
C ASP A 141 16.24 20.67 22.07
N ALA A 142 17.40 21.19 21.68
CA ALA A 142 18.35 21.95 22.48
C ALA A 142 19.00 21.11 23.60
N TYR A 143 20.23 20.69 23.30
CA TYR A 143 21.20 20.15 24.23
C TYR A 143 21.46 21.15 25.37
N GLU A 144 21.21 20.75 26.62
CA GLU A 144 21.79 21.40 27.80
C GLU A 144 22.72 20.41 28.52
N ASN A 145 23.82 20.99 29.02
CA ASN A 145 25.01 20.36 29.59
C ASN A 145 24.77 19.68 30.93
#